data_AF-A0A0H5REN9-F1
#
_entry.id   AF-A0A0H5REN9-F1
#
_cell.length_a   1.000
_cell.length_b   1.000
_cell.length_c   1.000
_cell.angle_alpha   90.00
_cell.angle_beta   90.00
_cell.angle_gamma   90.00
#
_symmetry.space_group_name_H-M   'P 1'
#
loop_
_entity.id
_entity.type
_entity.pdbx_description
1 polymer ?
#
loop_
_entity_poly.entity_id
_entity_poly.type
_entity_poly.pdbx_seq_one_letter_code
_entity_poly.pdbx_strand_id
1 'polypeptide(L)'
;MTRPGPGHTTRLVNLRLLRDGMIIDEPGTELWMQNGKIIDEYHRWWSSKSQDQFHADSVIDCGGGIVAPGFIDIQINGASGVSFSDQDVTNADVERVGRSLLQYGVTSFLPTLVSSSEQAYRSILGRLTVYDGDIEKGATVLGYHLEGPFINPQQQGAHDASVLKTPENGCASLEQVYGHDLSNVRLITLAPELPGAVQAIYDARQRYPHILFAIGHSNATIEQCKEAIDAGAVIFSKIICR
;
A
#
# COMPACT_ATOMS: atom_id res chain seq x y z
N MET A 1 19.98 9.96 -10.47
CA MET A 1 21.01 8.91 -10.22
C MET A 1 20.77 7.79 -11.23
N THR A 2 21.79 7.10 -11.71
CA THR A 2 21.59 5.95 -12.63
C THR A 2 21.44 4.67 -11.82
N ARG A 3 20.64 3.71 -12.31
CA ARG A 3 20.50 2.39 -11.67
C ARG A 3 21.89 1.73 -11.59
N PRO A 4 22.36 1.31 -10.40
CA PRO A 4 23.64 0.63 -10.31
C PRO A 4 23.64 -0.67 -11.11
N GLY A 5 24.79 -1.02 -11.70
CA GLY A 5 24.95 -2.26 -12.47
C GLY A 5 24.79 -3.52 -11.62
N PRO A 6 24.59 -4.69 -12.24
CA PRO A 6 24.47 -5.96 -11.51
C PRO A 6 25.68 -6.22 -10.61
N GLY A 7 25.40 -6.60 -9.36
CA GLY A 7 26.43 -6.87 -8.35
C GLY A 7 26.96 -5.64 -7.62
N HIS A 8 26.54 -4.43 -8.01
CA HIS A 8 26.95 -3.20 -7.32
C HIS A 8 26.47 -3.18 -5.88
N THR A 9 27.38 -2.81 -4.99
CA THR A 9 27.17 -2.78 -3.55
C THR A 9 27.20 -1.35 -3.02
N THR A 10 26.21 -1.02 -2.21
CA THR A 10 26.11 0.26 -1.52
C THR A 10 26.17 0.03 -0.02
N ARG A 11 26.99 0.82 0.67
CA ARG A 11 27.14 0.80 2.13
C ARG A 11 26.70 2.14 2.70
N LEU A 12 25.81 2.11 3.68
CA LEU A 12 25.41 3.27 4.46
C LEU A 12 26.20 3.26 5.76
N VAL A 13 26.75 4.42 6.14
CA VAL A 13 27.58 4.61 7.34
C VAL A 13 27.13 5.84 8.12
N ASN A 14 27.59 5.98 9.37
CA ASN A 14 27.26 7.12 10.24
C ASN A 14 25.74 7.30 10.34
N LEU A 15 25.05 6.23 10.72
CA LEU A 15 23.59 6.15 10.78
C LEU A 15 23.13 5.58 12.11
N ARG A 16 21.89 5.90 12.47
CA ARG A 16 21.11 5.21 13.51
C ARG A 16 20.08 4.33 12.83
N LEU A 17 20.11 3.02 13.07
CA LEU A 17 19.28 2.07 12.32
C LEU A 17 18.00 1.76 13.09
N LEU A 18 16.84 1.99 12.49
CA LEU A 18 15.58 1.43 13.00
C LEU A 18 15.45 -0.02 12.53
N ARG A 19 15.56 -0.96 13.46
CA ARG A 19 15.38 -2.39 13.22
C ARG A 19 14.63 -3.01 14.39
N ASP A 20 13.64 -3.85 14.07
CA ASP A 20 12.83 -4.59 15.05
C ASP A 20 12.20 -3.68 16.13
N GLY A 21 11.79 -2.47 15.74
CA GLY A 21 11.18 -1.48 16.62
C GLY A 21 12.14 -0.72 17.52
N MET A 22 13.45 -0.94 17.38
CA MET A 22 14.51 -0.31 18.19
C MET A 22 15.42 0.55 17.32
N ILE A 23 15.94 1.64 17.90
CA ILE A 23 17.01 2.42 17.28
C ILE A 23 18.34 1.85 17.77
N ILE A 24 19.11 1.31 16.83
CA ILE A 24 20.49 0.86 17.04
C ILE A 24 21.40 2.06 16.77
N ASP A 25 22.12 2.49 17.81
CA ASP A 25 23.02 3.66 17.81
C ASP A 25 24.37 3.27 18.43
N GLU A 26 24.95 2.19 17.91
CA GLU A 26 26.24 1.69 18.35
C GLU A 26 27.35 2.12 17.38
N PRO A 27 28.57 2.42 17.86
CA PRO A 27 29.70 2.72 16.99
C PRO A 27 29.94 1.60 15.96
N GLY A 28 30.00 1.97 14.68
CA GLY A 28 30.20 1.00 13.59
C GLY A 28 28.92 0.45 12.97
N THR A 29 27.74 0.90 13.41
CA THR A 29 26.46 0.53 12.76
C THR A 29 26.48 0.92 11.28
N GLU A 30 26.17 -0.05 10.42
CA GLU A 30 26.15 0.11 8.98
C GLU A 30 24.99 -0.67 8.35
N LEU A 31 24.66 -0.33 7.09
CA LEU A 31 23.68 -1.08 6.31
C LEU A 31 24.23 -1.32 4.91
N TRP A 32 24.19 -2.58 4.48
CA TRP A 32 24.66 -2.97 3.17
C TRP A 32 23.51 -3.34 2.26
N MET A 33 23.64 -2.95 0.99
CA MET A 33 22.68 -3.25 -0.06
C MET A 33 23.41 -3.76 -1.30
N GLN A 34 22.81 -4.72 -1.97
CA GLN A 34 23.25 -5.21 -3.27
C GLN A 34 22.03 -5.59 -4.11
N ASN A 35 22.00 -5.16 -5.37
CA ASN A 35 20.91 -5.48 -6.30
C ASN A 35 19.51 -5.14 -5.77
N GLY A 36 19.38 -4.01 -5.04
CA GLY A 36 18.11 -3.56 -4.46
C GLY A 36 17.66 -4.36 -3.23
N LYS A 37 18.50 -5.23 -2.68
CA LYS A 37 18.23 -5.98 -1.45
C LYS A 37 19.17 -5.57 -0.34
N ILE A 38 18.67 -5.53 0.88
CA ILE A 38 19.52 -5.45 2.09
C ILE A 38 20.25 -6.79 2.23
N ILE A 39 21.55 -6.73 2.45
CA ILE A 39 22.39 -7.93 2.67
C ILE A 39 22.98 -7.92 4.08
N ASP A 40 23.19 -9.10 4.63
CA ASP A 40 23.83 -9.29 5.94
C ASP A 40 25.35 -9.03 5.84
N GLU A 41 25.83 -8.15 6.71
CA GLU A 41 27.25 -7.79 6.87
C GLU A 41 28.11 -9.02 7.22
N TYR A 42 27.63 -9.89 8.11
CA TYR A 42 28.36 -11.07 8.57
C TYR A 42 28.51 -12.10 7.45
N HIS A 43 27.45 -12.31 6.67
CA HIS A 43 27.51 -13.22 5.53
C HIS A 43 28.53 -12.73 4.49
N ARG A 44 28.66 -11.42 4.28
CA ARG A 44 29.65 -10.86 3.36
C ARG A 44 31.08 -11.02 3.89
N TRP A 45 31.29 -10.79 5.19
CA TRP A 45 32.60 -10.94 5.83
C TRP A 45 33.14 -12.38 5.76
N TRP A 46 32.30 -13.38 6.04
CA TRP A 46 32.67 -14.80 5.93
C TRP A 46 32.86 -15.28 4.48
N SER A 47 32.24 -14.60 3.50
CA SER A 47 32.34 -14.96 2.08
C SER A 47 33.52 -14.30 1.38
N SER A 48 34.05 -13.20 1.93
CA SER A 48 35.18 -12.46 1.36
C SER A 48 36.51 -13.17 1.60
N LYS A 49 37.30 -13.38 0.54
CA LYS A 49 38.62 -14.03 0.60
C LYS A 49 39.79 -13.05 0.76
N SER A 50 39.52 -11.74 0.74
CA SER A 50 40.51 -10.69 0.99
C SER A 50 39.86 -9.38 1.47
N GLN A 51 40.65 -8.50 2.07
CA GLN A 51 40.23 -7.18 2.55
C GLN A 51 39.79 -6.27 1.39
N ASP A 52 40.42 -6.41 0.21
CA ASP A 52 40.05 -5.69 -1.01
C ASP A 52 38.64 -6.06 -1.54
N GLN A 53 38.14 -7.28 -1.25
CA GLN A 53 36.78 -7.71 -1.61
C GLN A 53 35.70 -7.13 -0.69
N PHE A 54 36.08 -6.49 0.40
CA PHE A 54 35.16 -5.92 1.39
C PHE A 54 34.85 -4.43 1.14
N HIS A 55 35.41 -3.83 0.08
CA HIS A 55 35.04 -2.47 -0.30
C HIS A 55 33.65 -2.41 -0.93
N ALA A 56 32.86 -1.41 -0.53
CA ALA A 56 31.63 -1.06 -1.20
C ALA A 56 31.95 -0.31 -2.50
N ASP A 57 31.17 -0.54 -3.55
CA ASP A 57 31.27 0.25 -4.78
C ASP A 57 30.80 1.69 -4.56
N SER A 58 29.88 1.89 -3.61
CA SER A 58 29.40 3.20 -3.16
C SER A 58 29.25 3.25 -1.65
N VAL A 59 29.67 4.36 -1.04
CA VAL A 59 29.49 4.65 0.38
C VAL A 59 28.66 5.91 0.52
N ILE A 60 27.60 5.84 1.34
CA ILE A 60 26.72 6.95 1.67
C ILE A 60 26.86 7.26 3.15
N ASP A 61 27.34 8.46 3.47
CA ASP A 61 27.35 8.98 4.84
C ASP A 61 25.97 9.56 5.17
N CYS A 62 25.30 9.00 6.18
CA CYS A 62 23.96 9.40 6.61
C CYS A 62 23.95 10.55 7.63
N GLY A 63 25.11 11.09 8.03
CA GLY A 63 25.21 12.28 8.88
C GLY A 63 24.62 12.14 10.28
N GLY A 64 24.60 10.93 10.85
CA GLY A 64 23.93 10.61 12.12
C GLY A 64 22.40 10.53 12.01
N GLY A 65 21.86 10.55 10.79
CA GLY A 65 20.43 10.41 10.51
C GLY A 65 19.88 9.03 10.90
N ILE A 66 18.56 8.95 11.03
CA ILE A 66 17.87 7.67 11.22
C ILE A 66 17.60 7.05 9.86
N VAL A 67 18.05 5.82 9.66
CA VAL A 67 17.69 4.99 8.51
C VAL A 67 16.61 4.02 8.96
N ALA A 68 15.47 4.06 8.29
CA ALA A 68 14.31 3.23 8.58
C ALA A 68 13.81 2.54 7.29
N PRO A 69 13.03 1.44 7.40
CA PRO A 69 12.25 0.95 6.27
C PRO A 69 11.40 2.08 5.70
N GLY A 70 11.30 2.16 4.37
CA GLY A 70 10.45 3.14 3.72
C GLY A 70 8.98 2.96 4.10
N PHE A 71 8.25 4.07 4.18
CA PHE A 71 6.86 4.04 4.59
C PHE A 71 5.97 3.36 3.54
N ILE A 72 4.93 2.71 4.03
CA ILE A 72 3.88 2.08 3.23
C ILE A 72 2.59 2.87 3.43
N ASP A 73 2.12 3.56 2.40
CA ASP A 73 0.87 4.29 2.46
C ASP A 73 -0.28 3.46 1.89
N ILE A 74 -1.10 2.89 2.78
CA ILE A 74 -2.19 2.00 2.40
C ILE A 74 -3.47 2.75 2.00
N GLN A 75 -3.51 4.08 2.11
CA GLN A 75 -4.71 4.86 1.81
C GLN A 75 -4.37 6.28 1.32
N ILE A 76 -4.17 6.40 0.00
CA ILE A 76 -3.92 7.67 -0.69
C ILE A 76 -4.81 7.79 -1.94
N ASN A 77 -5.66 8.81 -1.97
CA ASN A 77 -6.62 9.04 -3.07
C ASN A 77 -5.97 9.69 -4.31
N GLY A 78 -4.82 10.34 -4.12
CA GLY A 78 -4.11 11.08 -5.16
C GLY A 78 -3.05 12.03 -4.60
N ALA A 79 -2.16 12.53 -5.46
CA ALA A 79 -1.17 13.54 -5.12
C ALA A 79 -0.68 14.26 -6.38
N SER A 80 0.07 15.35 -6.24
CA SER A 80 0.72 16.04 -7.37
C SER A 80 -0.25 16.43 -8.51
N GLY A 81 -1.50 16.78 -8.15
CA GLY A 81 -2.57 17.15 -9.09
C GLY A 81 -3.23 15.97 -9.80
N VAL A 82 -3.00 14.74 -9.35
CA VAL A 82 -3.64 13.50 -9.85
C VAL A 82 -4.60 12.98 -8.81
N SER A 83 -5.81 12.59 -9.22
CA SER A 83 -6.73 11.74 -8.46
C SER A 83 -6.79 10.36 -9.12
N PHE A 84 -6.70 9.30 -8.32
CA PHE A 84 -6.74 7.92 -8.86
C PHE A 84 -8.14 7.49 -9.29
N SER A 85 -9.18 8.16 -8.80
CA SER A 85 -10.57 7.90 -9.19
C SER A 85 -10.98 8.58 -10.50
N ASP A 86 -10.11 9.41 -11.09
CA ASP A 86 -10.42 10.10 -12.34
C ASP A 86 -10.46 9.09 -13.50
N GLN A 87 -11.52 9.11 -14.30
CA GLN A 87 -11.73 8.09 -15.36
C GLN A 87 -10.62 8.06 -16.40
N ASP A 88 -9.93 9.18 -16.60
CA ASP A 88 -8.84 9.37 -17.56
C ASP A 88 -7.44 9.27 -16.93
N VAL A 89 -7.31 8.96 -15.62
CA VAL A 89 -5.98 8.79 -14.98
C VAL A 89 -5.13 7.81 -15.78
N THR A 90 -3.81 7.97 -15.88
CA THR A 90 -2.95 7.05 -16.66
C THR A 90 -1.87 6.39 -15.80
N ASN A 91 -1.19 5.37 -16.33
CA ASN A 91 -0.02 4.80 -15.63
C ASN A 91 1.08 5.86 -15.42
N ALA A 92 1.24 6.80 -16.37
CA ALA A 92 2.19 7.91 -16.22
C ALA A 92 1.81 8.85 -15.06
N ASP A 93 0.51 9.04 -14.81
CA ASP A 93 0.03 9.80 -13.65
C ASP A 93 0.30 9.06 -12.35
N VAL A 94 0.07 7.74 -12.31
CA VAL A 94 0.40 6.91 -11.14
C VAL A 94 1.89 6.94 -10.84
N GLU A 95 2.75 6.81 -11.86
CA GLU A 95 4.21 6.94 -11.71
C GLU A 95 4.63 8.36 -11.29
N ARG A 96 3.94 9.41 -11.76
CA ARG A 96 4.17 10.78 -11.29
C ARG A 96 3.89 10.90 -9.80
N VAL A 97 2.79 10.33 -9.32
CA VAL A 97 2.51 10.24 -7.88
C VAL A 97 3.60 9.43 -7.17
N GLY A 98 3.91 8.23 -7.65
CA GLY A 98 4.92 7.33 -7.08
C GLY A 98 6.29 7.98 -6.93
N ARG A 99 6.76 8.75 -7.93
CA ARG A 99 7.99 9.55 -7.83
C ARG A 99 7.89 10.65 -6.79
N SER A 100 6.74 11.36 -6.74
CA SER A 100 6.54 12.45 -5.77
C SER A 100 6.48 11.96 -4.33
N LEU A 101 6.04 10.73 -4.08
CA LEU A 101 5.91 10.13 -2.75
C LEU A 101 7.28 9.85 -2.08
N LEU A 102 8.32 9.57 -2.88
CA LEU A 102 9.67 9.29 -2.37
C LEU A 102 10.24 10.44 -1.54
N GLN A 103 9.89 11.70 -1.85
CA GLN A 103 10.37 12.86 -1.09
C GLN A 103 9.81 12.91 0.35
N TYR A 104 8.72 12.19 0.60
CA TYR A 104 8.10 12.05 1.92
C TYR A 104 8.47 10.73 2.62
N GLY A 105 9.39 9.94 2.03
CA GLY A 105 9.81 8.65 2.56
C GLY A 105 8.85 7.49 2.28
N VAL A 106 7.80 7.71 1.48
CA VAL A 106 6.86 6.64 1.07
C VAL A 106 7.43 5.88 -0.12
N THR A 107 7.76 4.62 0.10
CA THR A 107 8.40 3.75 -0.90
C THR A 107 7.46 2.75 -1.53
N SER A 108 6.28 2.56 -0.94
CA SER A 108 5.21 1.72 -1.48
C SER A 108 3.85 2.25 -1.06
N PHE A 109 2.83 2.05 -1.90
CA PHE A 109 1.51 2.59 -1.64
C PHE A 109 0.39 1.81 -2.34
N LEU A 110 -0.85 2.06 -1.91
CA LEU A 110 -2.08 1.60 -2.57
C LEU A 110 -2.82 2.81 -3.17
N PRO A 111 -2.84 2.98 -4.51
CA PRO A 111 -3.77 3.90 -5.16
C PRO A 111 -5.20 3.61 -4.68
N THR A 112 -5.82 4.61 -4.06
CA THR A 112 -7.12 4.45 -3.42
C THR A 112 -8.23 5.03 -4.30
N LEU A 113 -9.14 4.15 -4.73
CA LEU A 113 -10.31 4.53 -5.49
C LEU A 113 -11.49 4.78 -4.53
N VAL A 114 -11.89 6.04 -4.40
CA VAL A 114 -13.11 6.40 -3.65
C VAL A 114 -14.37 5.90 -4.37
N SER A 115 -15.51 5.95 -3.69
CA SER A 115 -16.81 5.54 -4.23
C SER A 115 -17.04 6.13 -5.62
N SER A 116 -17.12 5.24 -6.59
CA SER A 116 -17.20 5.56 -8.02
C SER A 116 -18.23 4.67 -8.71
N SER A 117 -18.57 4.97 -9.96
CA SER A 117 -19.46 4.11 -10.74
C SER A 117 -18.80 2.75 -11.04
N GLU A 118 -19.62 1.72 -11.26
CA GLU A 118 -19.14 0.38 -11.65
C GLU A 118 -18.25 0.43 -12.90
N GLN A 119 -18.61 1.29 -13.86
CA GLN A 119 -17.82 1.53 -15.07
C GLN A 119 -16.43 2.09 -14.75
N ALA A 120 -16.35 3.07 -13.84
CA ALA A 120 -15.08 3.67 -13.45
C ALA A 120 -14.18 2.65 -12.75
N TYR A 121 -14.69 1.90 -11.77
CA TYR A 121 -13.93 0.84 -11.10
C TYR A 121 -13.37 -0.17 -12.10
N ARG A 122 -14.23 -0.76 -12.94
CA ARG A 122 -13.82 -1.78 -13.90
C ARG A 122 -12.84 -1.24 -14.93
N SER A 123 -13.01 0.01 -15.39
CA SER A 123 -12.10 0.65 -16.33
C SER A 123 -10.71 0.85 -15.71
N ILE A 124 -10.65 1.42 -14.51
CA ILE A 124 -9.40 1.73 -13.81
C ILE A 124 -8.66 0.46 -13.44
N LEU A 125 -9.35 -0.50 -12.82
CA LEU A 125 -8.76 -1.80 -12.42
C LEU A 125 -8.28 -2.62 -13.62
N GLY A 126 -8.95 -2.51 -14.78
CA GLY A 126 -8.56 -3.20 -16.00
C GLY A 126 -7.40 -2.57 -16.76
N ARG A 127 -7.02 -1.31 -16.47
CA ARG A 127 -6.01 -0.58 -17.26
C ARG A 127 -4.78 -0.14 -16.49
N LEU A 128 -4.90 0.14 -15.19
CA LEU A 128 -3.77 0.58 -14.39
C LEU A 128 -2.91 -0.63 -13.98
N THR A 129 -1.60 -0.43 -13.94
CA THR A 129 -0.64 -1.49 -13.63
C THR A 129 -0.14 -1.40 -12.20
N VAL A 130 -0.06 -2.58 -11.56
CA VAL A 130 0.70 -2.80 -10.33
C VAL A 130 2.16 -3.06 -10.72
N TYR A 131 3.12 -2.47 -10.02
CA TYR A 131 4.53 -2.60 -10.36
C TYR A 131 5.44 -2.44 -9.15
N ASP A 132 6.60 -3.10 -9.20
CA ASP A 132 7.70 -2.87 -8.28
C ASP A 132 8.35 -1.52 -8.56
N GLY A 133 8.63 -0.78 -7.50
CA GLY A 133 9.28 0.53 -7.57
C GLY A 133 10.71 0.44 -8.10
N ASP A 134 11.09 1.44 -8.89
CA ASP A 134 12.44 1.61 -9.40
C ASP A 134 12.77 3.09 -9.57
N ILE A 135 13.97 3.37 -10.09
CA ILE A 135 14.46 4.74 -10.24
C ILE A 135 13.69 5.57 -11.27
N GLU A 136 13.01 4.93 -12.21
CA GLU A 136 12.22 5.59 -13.26
C GLU A 136 10.76 5.77 -12.80
N LYS A 137 10.16 4.74 -12.21
CA LYS A 137 8.74 4.69 -11.82
C LYS A 137 8.46 5.25 -10.43
N GLY A 138 9.46 5.29 -9.56
CA GLY A 138 9.32 5.76 -8.19
C GLY A 138 8.86 4.66 -7.22
N ALA A 139 7.98 5.02 -6.28
CA ALA A 139 7.45 4.09 -5.27
C ALA A 139 6.69 2.90 -5.87
N THR A 140 6.73 1.77 -5.18
CA THR A 140 6.02 0.52 -5.55
C THR A 140 4.51 0.70 -5.45
N VAL A 141 3.77 0.25 -6.45
CA VAL A 141 2.31 0.07 -6.35
C VAL A 141 2.05 -1.35 -5.89
N LEU A 142 1.51 -1.53 -4.67
CA LEU A 142 1.30 -2.87 -4.07
C LEU A 142 0.00 -3.55 -4.54
N GLY A 143 -0.88 -2.76 -5.16
CA GLY A 143 -2.24 -3.12 -5.55
C GLY A 143 -3.18 -1.95 -5.28
N TYR A 144 -4.49 -2.19 -5.29
CA TYR A 144 -5.50 -1.15 -5.10
C TYR A 144 -6.18 -1.22 -3.75
N HIS A 145 -6.54 -0.03 -3.24
CA HIS A 145 -7.51 0.13 -2.16
C HIS A 145 -8.83 0.64 -2.75
N LEU A 146 -9.92 -0.08 -2.52
CA LEU A 146 -11.26 0.35 -2.90
C LEU A 146 -11.98 0.91 -1.67
N GLU A 147 -12.12 2.23 -1.59
CA GLU A 147 -12.79 2.94 -0.49
C GLU A 147 -14.27 3.18 -0.85
N GLY A 148 -15.12 2.19 -0.54
CA GLY A 148 -16.50 2.11 -1.01
C GLY A 148 -16.64 1.44 -2.39
N PRO A 149 -17.85 1.43 -2.99
CA PRO A 149 -19.00 2.29 -2.71
C PRO A 149 -19.97 1.73 -1.65
N PHE A 150 -19.59 0.64 -0.98
CA PHE A 150 -20.38 0.00 0.07
C PHE A 150 -20.19 0.70 1.43
N ILE A 151 -20.49 1.99 1.49
CA ILE A 151 -20.33 2.82 2.70
C ILE A 151 -21.67 3.41 3.15
N ASN A 152 -21.76 3.79 4.43
CA ASN A 152 -23.00 4.34 4.96
C ASN A 152 -23.26 5.74 4.39
N PRO A 153 -24.43 6.01 3.77
CA PRO A 153 -24.76 7.33 3.22
C PRO A 153 -24.71 8.47 4.25
N GLN A 154 -24.97 8.19 5.53
CA GLN A 154 -24.87 9.19 6.60
C GLN A 154 -23.42 9.53 6.99
N GLN A 155 -22.46 8.70 6.58
CA GLN A 155 -21.03 8.83 6.83
C GLN A 155 -20.24 8.94 5.51
N GLN A 156 -20.90 9.38 4.43
CA GLN A 156 -20.29 9.43 3.10
C GLN A 156 -19.13 10.42 3.00
N GLY A 157 -19.10 11.48 3.81
CA GLY A 157 -18.08 12.52 3.71
C GLY A 157 -17.99 13.10 2.29
N ALA A 158 -16.82 13.02 1.67
CA ALA A 158 -16.57 13.52 0.32
C ALA A 158 -17.00 12.56 -0.82
N HIS A 159 -17.57 11.40 -0.49
CA HIS A 159 -18.01 10.42 -1.47
C HIS A 159 -19.32 10.87 -2.13
N ASP A 160 -19.45 10.60 -3.44
CA ASP A 160 -20.68 10.89 -4.17
C ASP A 160 -21.80 9.92 -3.75
N ALA A 161 -22.84 10.48 -3.12
CA ALA A 161 -24.02 9.76 -2.67
C ALA A 161 -24.69 8.94 -3.78
N SER A 162 -24.64 9.43 -5.03
CA SER A 162 -25.37 8.86 -6.15
C SER A 162 -24.83 7.52 -6.63
N VAL A 163 -23.58 7.20 -6.30
CA VAL A 163 -22.90 5.95 -6.69
C VAL A 163 -22.83 4.94 -5.57
N LEU A 164 -23.30 5.27 -4.36
CA LEU A 164 -23.28 4.36 -3.21
C LEU A 164 -24.13 3.12 -3.47
N LYS A 165 -23.69 1.98 -2.92
CA LYS A 165 -24.33 0.67 -3.09
C LYS A 165 -24.43 -0.07 -1.77
N THR A 166 -25.36 -1.01 -1.70
CA THR A 166 -25.49 -1.95 -0.58
C THR A 166 -25.11 -3.35 -1.07
N PRO A 167 -24.25 -4.10 -0.35
CA PRO A 167 -23.80 -5.42 -0.78
C PRO A 167 -24.77 -6.54 -0.36
N GLU A 168 -26.05 -6.42 -0.74
CA GLU A 168 -27.13 -7.32 -0.28
C GLU A 168 -26.90 -8.80 -0.65
N ASN A 169 -26.17 -9.06 -1.74
CA ASN A 169 -25.87 -10.41 -2.23
C ASN A 169 -24.44 -10.87 -1.88
N GLY A 170 -23.87 -10.37 -0.77
CA GLY A 170 -22.55 -10.77 -0.29
C GLY A 170 -21.44 -10.47 -1.30
N CYS A 171 -20.52 -11.42 -1.51
CA CYS A 171 -19.39 -11.23 -2.43
C CYS A 171 -19.82 -11.01 -3.88
N ALA A 172 -20.98 -11.52 -4.29
CA ALA A 172 -21.49 -11.30 -5.66
C ALA A 172 -21.79 -9.80 -5.92
N SER A 173 -22.22 -9.05 -4.90
CA SER A 173 -22.37 -7.60 -5.02
C SER A 173 -21.03 -6.89 -5.22
N LEU A 174 -19.95 -7.35 -4.56
CA LEU A 174 -18.61 -6.80 -4.75
C LEU A 174 -18.12 -7.03 -6.18
N GLU A 175 -18.26 -8.25 -6.69
CA GLU A 175 -17.87 -8.61 -8.06
C GLU A 175 -18.72 -7.88 -9.11
N GLN A 176 -20.00 -7.66 -8.83
CA GLN A 176 -20.84 -6.84 -9.69
C GLN A 176 -20.29 -5.41 -9.78
N VAL A 177 -19.84 -4.81 -8.68
CA VAL A 177 -19.35 -3.43 -8.73
C VAL A 177 -17.95 -3.33 -9.31
N TYR A 178 -17.02 -4.15 -8.82
CA TYR A 178 -15.60 -4.03 -9.13
C TYR A 178 -15.16 -4.86 -10.36
N GLY A 179 -15.97 -5.83 -10.77
CA GLY A 179 -15.59 -6.86 -11.74
C GLY A 179 -15.09 -8.14 -11.06
N HIS A 180 -14.90 -9.19 -11.86
CA HIS A 180 -14.50 -10.51 -11.36
C HIS A 180 -12.99 -10.67 -11.16
N ASP A 181 -12.18 -9.84 -11.84
CA ASP A 181 -10.72 -9.83 -11.66
C ASP A 181 -10.33 -8.85 -10.55
N LEU A 182 -10.18 -9.40 -9.35
CA LEU A 182 -9.71 -8.68 -8.15
C LEU A 182 -8.28 -9.08 -7.77
N SER A 183 -7.51 -9.62 -8.71
CA SER A 183 -6.13 -10.09 -8.47
C SER A 183 -5.19 -9.01 -7.94
N ASN A 184 -5.44 -7.75 -8.33
CA ASN A 184 -4.66 -6.58 -7.94
C ASN A 184 -5.28 -5.77 -6.79
N VAL A 185 -6.45 -6.13 -6.30
CA VAL A 185 -7.05 -5.48 -5.12
C VAL A 185 -6.36 -6.02 -3.86
N ARG A 186 -6.06 -5.15 -2.90
CA ARG A 186 -5.41 -5.51 -1.62
C ARG A 186 -6.24 -5.13 -0.42
N LEU A 187 -7.03 -4.06 -0.54
CA LEU A 187 -7.83 -3.53 0.56
C LEU A 187 -9.19 -3.08 0.03
N ILE A 188 -10.25 -3.39 0.77
CA ILE A 188 -11.60 -2.85 0.54
C ILE A 188 -12.08 -2.23 1.85
N THR A 189 -12.51 -0.96 1.80
CA THR A 189 -13.22 -0.31 2.91
C THR A 189 -14.72 -0.37 2.66
N LEU A 190 -15.47 -0.82 3.66
CA LEU A 190 -16.93 -0.85 3.64
C LEU A 190 -17.53 -0.61 5.03
N ALA A 191 -18.81 -0.27 5.05
CA ALA A 191 -19.61 -0.09 6.25
C ALA A 191 -20.30 -1.41 6.65
N PRO A 192 -19.92 -2.04 7.78
CA PRO A 192 -20.39 -3.39 8.13
C PRO A 192 -21.87 -3.44 8.54
N GLU A 193 -22.48 -2.32 8.91
CA GLU A 193 -23.90 -2.24 9.25
C GLU A 193 -24.83 -2.31 8.03
N LEU A 194 -24.29 -2.21 6.81
CA LEU A 194 -25.09 -2.31 5.60
C LEU A 194 -25.60 -3.76 5.41
N PRO A 195 -26.85 -3.93 4.93
CA PRO A 195 -27.38 -5.26 4.61
C PRO A 195 -26.42 -6.07 3.71
N GLY A 196 -26.09 -7.28 4.15
CA GLY A 196 -25.20 -8.21 3.44
C GLY A 196 -23.70 -7.92 3.54
N ALA A 197 -23.26 -6.84 4.20
CA ALA A 197 -21.85 -6.47 4.28
C ALA A 197 -20.98 -7.50 5.02
N VAL A 198 -21.44 -8.00 6.18
CA VAL A 198 -20.73 -9.05 6.93
C VAL A 198 -20.58 -10.33 6.10
N GLN A 199 -21.64 -10.73 5.39
CA GLN A 199 -21.60 -11.87 4.47
C GLN A 199 -20.63 -11.62 3.31
N ALA A 200 -20.61 -10.39 2.77
CA ALA A 200 -19.69 -10.00 1.71
C ALA A 200 -18.23 -10.12 2.14
N ILE A 201 -17.89 -9.66 3.36
CA ILE A 201 -16.56 -9.84 3.94
C ILE A 201 -16.23 -11.32 4.03
N TYR A 202 -17.09 -12.12 4.67
CA TYR A 202 -16.83 -13.55 4.89
C TYR A 202 -16.58 -14.29 3.57
N ASP A 203 -17.50 -14.16 2.60
CA ASP A 203 -17.41 -14.83 1.31
C ASP A 203 -16.17 -14.41 0.52
N ALA A 204 -15.88 -13.10 0.50
CA ALA A 204 -14.74 -12.57 -0.22
C ALA A 204 -13.41 -12.97 0.42
N ARG A 205 -13.33 -13.10 1.74
CA ARG A 205 -12.13 -13.61 2.43
C ARG A 205 -11.83 -15.06 2.07
N GLN A 206 -12.86 -15.89 1.81
CA GLN A 206 -12.67 -17.26 1.33
C GLN A 206 -12.24 -17.30 -0.14
N ARG A 207 -12.82 -16.44 -0.98
CA ARG A 207 -12.59 -16.44 -2.44
C ARG A 207 -11.30 -15.72 -2.84
N TYR A 208 -10.96 -14.66 -2.12
CA TYR A 208 -9.85 -13.74 -2.39
C TYR A 208 -9.02 -13.53 -1.11
N PRO A 209 -8.25 -14.54 -0.67
CA PRO A 209 -7.54 -14.51 0.61
C PRO A 209 -6.47 -13.41 0.71
N HIS A 210 -6.09 -12.79 -0.41
CA HIS A 210 -5.16 -11.65 -0.48
C HIS A 210 -5.83 -10.29 -0.26
N ILE A 211 -7.16 -10.20 -0.23
CA ILE A 211 -7.89 -8.95 0.00
C ILE A 211 -8.18 -8.79 1.48
N LEU A 212 -7.70 -7.69 2.07
CA LEU A 212 -8.03 -7.26 3.42
C LEU A 212 -9.28 -6.40 3.41
N PHE A 213 -10.01 -6.40 4.53
CA PHE A 213 -11.18 -5.57 4.72
C PHE A 213 -10.97 -4.58 5.86
N ALA A 214 -11.31 -3.32 5.57
CA ALA A 214 -11.34 -2.23 6.53
C ALA A 214 -12.78 -1.81 6.82
N ILE A 215 -13.09 -1.58 8.10
CA ILE A 215 -14.32 -0.94 8.55
C ILE A 215 -14.11 0.58 8.46
N GLY A 216 -14.97 1.28 7.73
CA GLY A 216 -14.87 2.74 7.57
C GLY A 216 -16.14 3.33 6.96
N HIS A 217 -16.28 4.66 7.05
CA HIS A 217 -17.51 5.37 6.62
C HIS A 217 -18.77 4.71 7.16
N SER A 218 -18.76 4.46 8.47
CA SER A 218 -19.70 3.58 9.15
C SER A 218 -20.20 4.25 10.42
N ASN A 219 -21.46 4.00 10.74
CA ASN A 219 -22.12 4.30 12.00
C ASN A 219 -22.44 2.99 12.77
N ALA A 220 -21.67 1.93 12.51
CA ALA A 220 -21.88 0.63 13.10
C ALA A 220 -21.75 0.66 14.62
N THR A 221 -22.57 -0.15 15.29
CA THR A 221 -22.38 -0.42 16.72
C THR A 221 -21.14 -1.28 16.96
N ILE A 222 -20.74 -1.42 18.22
CA ILE A 222 -19.63 -2.31 18.60
C ILE A 222 -19.93 -3.76 18.20
N GLU A 223 -21.18 -4.19 18.33
CA GLU A 223 -21.63 -5.54 17.98
C GLU A 223 -21.49 -5.79 16.48
N GLN A 224 -21.93 -4.85 15.64
CA GLN A 224 -21.77 -4.93 14.18
C GLN A 224 -20.29 -4.92 13.77
N CYS A 225 -19.45 -4.14 14.46
CA CYS A 225 -18.01 -4.18 14.24
C CYS A 225 -17.41 -5.55 14.60
N LYS A 226 -17.85 -6.17 15.71
CA LYS A 226 -17.41 -7.51 16.11
C LYS A 226 -17.79 -8.57 15.07
N GLU A 227 -19.03 -8.54 14.58
CA GLU A 227 -19.49 -9.46 13.53
C GLU A 227 -18.62 -9.33 12.26
N ALA A 228 -18.26 -8.10 11.87
CA ALA A 228 -17.38 -7.87 10.74
C ALA A 228 -15.94 -8.36 10.98
N ILE A 229 -15.41 -8.21 12.19
CA ILE A 229 -14.10 -8.75 12.58
C ILE A 229 -14.12 -10.28 12.53
N ASP A 230 -15.16 -10.90 13.09
CA ASP A 230 -15.36 -12.36 13.08
C ASP A 230 -15.50 -12.89 11.64
N ALA A 231 -16.09 -12.11 10.72
CA ALA A 231 -16.14 -12.40 9.30
C ALA A 231 -14.80 -12.21 8.56
N GLY A 232 -13.82 -11.52 9.17
CA GLY A 232 -12.46 -11.37 8.66
C GLY A 232 -12.03 -9.94 8.31
N ALA A 233 -12.75 -8.91 8.76
CA ALA A 233 -12.24 -7.54 8.75
C ALA A 233 -11.08 -7.38 9.76
N VAL A 234 -10.02 -6.67 9.35
CA VAL A 234 -8.76 -6.59 10.13
C VAL A 234 -8.25 -5.16 10.32
N ILE A 235 -8.90 -4.17 9.71
CA ILE A 235 -8.49 -2.76 9.74
C ILE A 235 -9.69 -1.89 10.10
N PHE A 236 -9.44 -0.79 10.81
CA PHE A 236 -10.36 0.35 10.88
C PHE A 236 -9.76 1.50 10.07
N SER A 237 -10.45 1.95 9.02
CA SER A 237 -9.98 3.05 8.19
C SER A 237 -10.29 4.38 8.87
N LYS A 238 -9.29 5.27 8.93
CA LYS A 238 -9.42 6.66 9.43
C LYS A 238 -10.23 6.76 10.73
N ILE A 239 -9.70 6.16 11.81
CA ILE A 239 -10.37 5.94 13.11
C ILE A 239 -11.07 7.19 13.69
N ILE A 240 -10.70 8.41 13.28
CA ILE A 240 -11.47 9.64 13.50
C ILE A 240 -11.33 10.52 12.25
N CYS A 241 -12.37 10.63 11.43
CA CYS A 241 -12.47 11.62 10.36
C CYS A 241 -13.64 12.56 10.69
N ARG A 242 -13.38 13.87 10.74
CA ARG A 242 -14.41 14.91 10.89
C ARG A 242 -14.77 15.49 9.53
#